data_AF-A0A7K2QBD3-F1
#
_entry.id   AF-A0A7K2QBD3-F1
#
_cell.length_a   1.000
_cell.length_b   1.000
_cell.length_c   1.000
_cell.angle_alpha   90.00
_cell.angle_beta   90.00
_cell.angle_gamma   90.00
#
_symmetry.space_group_name_H-M   'P 1'
#
loop_
_entity.id
_entity.type
_entity.pdbx_description
1 polymer ?
#
loop_
_entity_poly.entity_id
_entity_poly.type
_entity_poly.pdbx_seq_one_letter_code
_entity_poly.pdbx_strand_id
1 'polypeptide(L)' 'LHGHLASVHRAIEDGADVRGYFVWSLLDNFEWAYGYSKRFGLVHVDFATQRRTPKDSARWYAEVIARNGLPA' A
#
# COMPACT_ATOMS: atom_id res chain seq x y z
N LEU A 1 -0.78 -3.06 6.18
CA LEU A 1 -1.73 -3.07 5.04
C LEU A 1 -2.96 -3.92 5.34
N HIS A 2 -2.84 -5.26 5.50
CA HIS A 2 -3.96 -6.15 5.87
C HIS A 2 -4.85 -5.56 6.96
N GLY A 3 -4.30 -5.26 8.15
CA GLY A 3 -5.12 -4.77 9.27
C GLY A 3 -5.92 -3.50 8.98
N HIS A 4 -5.40 -2.58 8.15
CA HIS A 4 -6.14 -1.37 7.79
C HIS A 4 -7.28 -1.66 6.81
N LEU A 5 -7.05 -2.53 5.83
CA LEU A 5 -8.10 -2.97 4.91
C LEU A 5 -9.20 -3.76 5.65
N ALA A 6 -8.83 -4.58 6.64
CA ALA A 6 -9.80 -5.30 7.48
C ALA A 6 -10.65 -4.33 8.31
N SER A 7 -10.04 -3.27 8.86
CA SER A 7 -10.77 -2.20 9.55
C SER A 7 -11.70 -1.42 8.60
N VAL A 8 -11.26 -1.14 7.37
CA VAL A 8 -12.11 -0.48 6.36
C VAL A 8 -13.29 -1.38 5.99
N HIS A 9 -13.06 -2.67 5.78
CA HIS A 9 -14.12 -3.64 5.52
C HIS A 9 -15.15 -3.64 6.65
N ARG A 10 -14.70 -3.72 7.91
CA ARG A 10 -15.58 -3.65 9.07
C ARG A 10 -16.39 -2.36 9.12
N ALA A 11 -15.77 -1.22 8.84
CA ALA A 11 -16.48 0.06 8.81
C ALA A 11 -17.58 0.08 7.72
N ILE A 12 -17.34 -0.56 6.57
CA ILE A 12 -18.35 -0.73 5.52
C ILE A 12 -19.50 -1.64 6.01
N GLU A 13 -19.18 -2.76 6.67
CA GLU A 13 -20.18 -3.65 7.28
C GLU A 13 -21.04 -2.94 8.34
N ASP A 14 -20.44 -2.02 9.10
CA ASP A 14 -21.10 -1.20 10.10
C ASP A 14 -21.89 -0.01 9.48
N GLY A 15 -21.89 0.14 8.15
CA GLY A 15 -22.73 1.09 7.41
C GLY A 15 -22.03 2.37 6.93
N ALA A 16 -20.70 2.49 7.09
CA ALA A 16 -19.96 3.63 6.55
C ALA A 16 -19.85 3.57 5.02
N ASP A 17 -20.09 4.70 4.34
CA ASP A 17 -20.00 4.79 2.87
C ASP A 17 -18.56 5.00 2.37
N VAL A 18 -17.74 3.95 2.38
CA VAL A 18 -16.35 3.98 1.90
C VAL A 18 -16.25 3.45 0.47
N ARG A 19 -15.72 4.27 -0.45
CA ARG A 19 -15.71 3.99 -1.90
C ARG A 19 -14.37 3.54 -2.46
N GLY A 20 -13.30 3.56 -1.66
CA GLY A 20 -11.98 3.17 -2.13
C GLY A 20 -10.91 3.28 -1.06
N TYR A 21 -9.76 2.69 -1.36
CA TYR A 21 -8.57 2.72 -0.52
C TYR A 21 -7.34 3.01 -1.38
N PHE A 22 -6.58 4.03 -1.00
CA PHE A 22 -5.33 4.40 -1.67
C PHE A 22 -4.17 4.14 -0.74
N VAL A 23 -3.25 3.27 -1.18
CA VAL A 23 -2.04 2.96 -0.43
C VAL A 23 -1.04 4.12 -0.56
N TRP A 24 -0.55 4.62 0.57
CA TRP A 24 0.68 5.42 0.60
C TRP A 24 1.87 4.46 0.74
N SER A 25 2.68 4.25 -0.28
CA SER A 25 2.66 4.84 -1.62
C SER A 25 2.97 3.77 -2.67
N LEU A 26 2.87 4.12 -3.96
CA LEU A 26 3.35 3.23 -5.01
C LEU A 26 4.88 3.03 -4.90
N LEU A 27 5.64 4.13 -4.84
CA LEU A 27 7.10 4.12 -4.82
C LEU A 27 7.64 4.62 -3.48
N ASP A 28 8.78 4.08 -3.04
CA ASP A 28 9.64 4.77 -2.07
C ASP A 28 9.95 6.18 -2.61
N ASN A 29 9.85 7.19 -1.76
CA ASN A 29 9.95 8.60 -2.16
C ASN A 29 10.65 9.45 -1.09
N PHE A 30 10.77 10.75 -1.35
CA PHE A 30 11.32 11.73 -0.41
C PHE A 30 10.27 12.08 0.65
N GLU A 31 10.51 11.66 1.89
CA GLU A 31 9.60 11.88 3.02
C GLU A 31 9.98 13.14 3.80
N TRP A 32 9.76 14.31 3.17
CA TRP A 32 9.84 15.62 3.82
C TRP A 32 11.13 15.80 4.67
N ALA A 33 10.99 16.14 5.95
CA ALA A 33 12.10 16.34 6.88
C ALA A 33 12.97 15.09 7.09
N TYR A 34 12.45 13.90 6.78
CA TYR A 34 13.19 12.64 6.89
C TYR A 34 14.01 12.32 5.64
N GLY A 35 13.84 13.09 4.55
CA GLY A 35 14.42 12.80 3.25
C GLY A 35 14.13 11.36 2.82
N TYR A 36 15.15 10.65 2.34
CA TYR A 36 15.01 9.28 1.83
C TYR A 36 15.18 8.18 2.88
N SER A 37 15.24 8.54 4.17
CA SER A 37 15.44 7.56 5.26
C SER A 37 14.20 6.72 5.57
N LYS A 38 13.00 7.21 5.21
CA LYS A 38 11.73 6.47 5.34
C LYS A 38 11.30 5.93 3.98
N ARG A 39 10.76 4.71 3.97
CA ARG A 39 10.45 3.95 2.76
C ARG A 39 9.05 3.36 2.85
N PHE A 40 8.07 4.07 2.30
CA PHE A 40 6.65 3.69 2.35
C PHE A 40 6.15 2.94 1.11
N GLY A 41 6.94 2.87 0.04
CA GLY A 41 6.47 2.35 -1.23
C GLY A 41 6.13 0.87 -1.18
N LEU A 42 5.13 0.46 -1.94
CA LEU A 42 4.97 -0.94 -2.36
C LEU A 42 6.13 -1.39 -3.26
N VAL A 43 6.74 -0.45 -3.97
CA VAL A 43 7.90 -0.66 -4.83
C VAL A 43 9.11 0.04 -4.21
N HIS A 44 10.16 -0.72 -3.96
CA HIS A 44 11.45 -0.17 -3.58
C HIS A 44 12.05 0.60 -4.75
N VAL A 45 12.65 1.76 -4.45
CA VAL A 45 13.44 2.53 -5.40
C VAL A 45 14.86 2.65 -4.88
N ASP A 46 15.81 2.18 -5.68
CA ASP A 46 17.21 2.54 -5.54
C ASP A 46 17.38 3.97 -6.08
N PHE A 47 17.63 4.94 -5.20
CA PHE A 47 17.67 6.35 -5.59
C PHE A 47 18.92 6.72 -6.41
N ALA A 48 20.01 5.96 -6.32
CA ALA A 48 21.21 6.21 -7.10
C ALA A 48 21.03 5.76 -8.55
N THR A 49 20.40 4.61 -8.76
CA THR A 49 20.24 3.99 -10.10
C THR A 49 18.85 4.16 -10.71
N GLN A 50 17.88 4.60 -9.91
CA GLN A 50 16.46 4.64 -10.26
C GLN A 50 15.88 3.26 -10.60
N ARG A 51 16.53 2.16 -10.21
CA ARG A 51 15.96 0.82 -10.38
C ARG A 51 14.76 0.64 -9.44
N ARG A 52 13.67 0.07 -9.98
CA ARG A 52 12.44 -0.24 -9.25
C ARG A 52 12.35 -1.73 -8.96
N THR A 53 12.03 -2.09 -7.73
CA THR A 53 11.88 -3.50 -7.31
C THR A 53 10.58 -3.64 -6.52
N PRO A 54 9.54 -4.29 -7.07
CA PRO A 54 8.32 -4.58 -6.31
C PRO A 54 8.64 -5.38 -5.05
N LYS A 55 8.17 -4.92 -3.90
CA LYS A 55 8.29 -5.63 -2.62
C LYS A 55 7.22 -6.73 -2.55
N ASP A 56 7.32 -7.63 -1.57
CA ASP A 56 6.29 -8.66 -1.34
C ASP A 56 4.90 -8.05 -1.12
N SER A 57 4.85 -6.88 -0.45
CA SER A 57 3.62 -6.13 -0.26
C SER A 57 2.98 -5.66 -1.56
N ALA A 58 3.75 -5.40 -2.63
CA ALA A 58 3.18 -5.06 -3.94
C ALA A 58 2.45 -6.25 -4.55
N ARG A 59 3.06 -7.45 -4.49
CA ARG A 59 2.46 -8.68 -5.00
C ARG A 59 1.19 -9.03 -4.22
N TRP A 60 1.29 -9.01 -2.88
CA TRP A 60 0.15 -9.25 -2.01
C TRP A 60 -0.99 -8.25 -2.25
N TYR A 61 -0.69 -6.96 -2.40
CA TYR A 61 -1.73 -5.95 -2.64
C TYR A 61 -2.35 -6.07 -4.04
N ALA A 62 -1.57 -6.48 -5.05
CA ALA A 62 -2.10 -6.78 -6.37
C ALA A 62 -3.10 -7.95 -6.33
N GLU A 63 -2.84 -9.00 -5.54
CA GLU A 63 -3.79 -10.10 -5.35
C GLU A 63 -5.08 -9.65 -4.66
N VAL A 64 -4.98 -8.81 -3.62
CA VAL A 64 -6.15 -8.24 -2.94
C VAL A 64 -7.01 -7.43 -3.91
N ILE A 65 -6.39 -6.59 -4.74
CA ILE A 65 -7.10 -5.81 -5.76
C ILE A 65 -7.75 -6.75 -6.79
N ALA A 66 -7.00 -7.73 -7.30
CA ALA A 66 -7.50 -8.67 -8.31
C ALA A 66 -8.68 -9.50 -7.81
N ARG A 67 -8.71 -9.84 -6.51
CA ARG A 67 -9.81 -10.53 -5.84
C ARG A 67 -10.96 -9.58 -5.45
N ASN A 68 -10.73 -8.27 -5.49
CA ASN A 68 -11.60 -7.25 -4.90
C ASN A 68 -11.97 -7.59 -3.44
N GLY A 69 -11.00 -8.07 -2.66
CA GLY A 69 -11.24 -8.57 -1.31
C GLY A 69 -10.00 -9.10 -0.63
N LEU A 70 -10.04 -9.20 0.70
CA LEU A 70 -8.95 -9.74 1.49
C LEU A 70 -8.92 -11.28 1.40
N PRO A 71 -7.73 -11.91 1.28
CA PRO A 71 -7.61 -13.34 1.46
C PRO A 71 -8.01 -13.72 2.89
N ALA A 72 -8.61 -14.91 3.04
CA ALA A 72 -8.95 -15.51 4.33
C ALA A 72 -7.72 -15.72 5.22
#